data_AF-A0A3C1WZ01-F1
#
_entry.id   AF-A0A3C1WZ01-F1
#
_cell.length_a   1.000
_cell.length_b   1.000
_cell.length_c   1.000
_cell.angle_alpha   90.00
_cell.angle_beta   90.00
_cell.angle_gamma   90.00
#
_symmetry.space_group_name_H-M   'P 1'
#
loop_
_entity.id
_entity.type
_entity.pdbx_description
1 polymer ?
#
loop_
_entity_poly.entity_id
_entity_poly.type
_entity_poly.pdbx_seq_one_letter_code
_entity_poly.pdbx_strand_id
1 'polypeptide(L)'
;AAAKAFNLQLKRNHEAVELIEEQFGEGAYPKRILMADIPQDALLIPNKINKIPGFKIKNHHFLPGFPEMAWPMVEWVLNRHYQGLLNKNDFAEASIWINDVSESKLIDLMNEIVKKYPKIKLFSLPKLNPIKTIELGVKG
;
A
#
# COMPACT_ATOMS: atom_id res chain seq x y z
N ALA A 1 1.95 14.72 16.33
CA ALA A 1 0.92 15.40 15.51
C ALA A 1 -0.45 14.72 15.64
N ALA A 2 -0.57 13.42 15.36
CA ALA A 2 -1.83 12.67 15.45
C ALA A 2 -2.54 12.82 16.80
N ALA A 3 -1.87 12.53 17.93
CA ALA A 3 -2.44 12.68 19.27
C ALA A 3 -3.06 14.07 19.50
N LYS A 4 -2.30 15.13 19.17
CA LYS A 4 -2.76 16.52 19.27
C LYS A 4 -4.00 16.80 18.40
N ALA A 5 -4.04 16.30 17.17
CA ALA A 5 -5.17 16.50 16.26
C ALA A 5 -6.46 15.84 16.77
N PHE A 6 -6.36 14.74 17.52
CA PHE A 6 -7.49 14.04 18.13
C PHE A 6 -7.73 14.42 19.60
N ASN A 7 -6.99 15.40 20.14
CA ASN A 7 -7.01 15.77 21.55
C ASN A 7 -6.79 14.59 22.51
N LEU A 8 -5.84 13.71 22.15
CA LEU A 8 -5.43 12.54 22.92
C LEU A 8 -4.05 12.76 23.53
N GLN A 9 -3.79 12.10 24.66
CA GLN A 9 -2.45 12.04 25.23
C GLN A 9 -1.61 10.98 24.51
N LEU A 10 -0.30 11.17 24.47
CA LEU A 10 0.64 10.11 24.09
C LEU A 10 0.87 9.22 25.30
N LYS A 11 0.74 7.91 25.11
CA LYS A 11 1.01 6.90 26.14
C LYS A 11 1.91 5.84 25.54
N ARG A 12 2.88 5.39 26.33
CA ARG A 12 3.69 4.23 25.97
C ARG A 12 2.79 2.98 25.95
N ASN A 13 2.59 2.43 24.76
CA ASN A 13 1.80 1.22 24.58
C ASN A 13 2.66 -0.01 24.90
N HIS A 14 2.15 -0.91 25.76
CA HIS A 14 2.91 -2.06 26.24
C HIS A 14 3.19 -3.09 25.13
N GLU A 15 2.20 -3.41 24.30
CA GLU A 15 2.35 -4.33 23.17
C GLU A 15 3.37 -3.78 22.15
N ALA A 16 3.37 -2.47 21.89
CA ALA A 16 4.37 -1.84 21.03
C ALA A 16 5.78 -1.89 21.63
N VAL A 17 5.92 -1.74 22.95
CA VAL A 17 7.20 -1.91 23.66
C VAL A 17 7.74 -3.33 23.44
N GLU A 18 6.91 -4.34 23.69
CA GLU A 18 7.30 -5.75 23.54
C GLU A 18 7.80 -6.04 22.11
N LEU A 19 7.07 -5.58 21.09
CA LEU A 19 7.48 -5.76 19.69
C LEU A 19 8.80 -5.07 19.34
N ILE A 20 9.04 -3.87 19.89
CA ILE A 20 10.27 -3.11 19.65
C ILE A 20 11.46 -3.76 20.37
N GLU A 21 11.27 -4.20 21.60
CA GLU A 21 12.29 -4.89 22.38
C GLU A 21 12.61 -6.27 21.79
N GLU A 22 11.61 -7.02 21.32
CA GLU A 22 11.82 -8.29 20.63
C GLU A 22 12.66 -8.11 19.35
N GLN A 23 12.45 -6.99 18.64
CA GLN A 23 13.18 -6.70 17.40
C GLN A 23 14.62 -6.21 17.62
N PHE A 24 14.87 -5.43 18.67
CA PHE A 24 16.13 -4.69 18.83
C PHE A 24 16.90 -4.99 20.12
N GLY A 25 16.32 -5.73 21.07
CA GLY A 25 16.91 -6.00 22.38
C GLY A 25 17.34 -4.71 23.08
N GLU A 26 18.57 -4.67 23.59
CA GLU A 26 19.16 -3.48 24.21
C GLU A 26 19.18 -2.26 23.27
N GLY A 27 19.30 -2.48 21.96
CA GLY A 27 19.28 -1.44 20.94
C GLY A 27 17.92 -0.73 20.78
N ALA A 28 16.87 -1.22 21.45
CA ALA A 28 15.60 -0.51 21.57
C ALA A 28 15.77 0.85 22.28
N TYR A 29 16.70 0.93 23.22
CA TYR A 29 16.86 2.11 24.07
C TYR A 29 18.03 3.01 23.63
N PRO A 30 17.94 4.32 23.89
CA PRO A 30 16.79 5.06 24.41
C PRO A 30 15.84 5.57 23.30
N LYS A 31 16.21 5.41 22.03
CA LYS A 31 15.57 6.13 20.92
C LYS A 31 14.44 5.36 20.25
N ARG A 32 14.62 4.06 19.99
CA ARG A 32 13.64 3.28 19.23
C ARG A 32 12.38 3.02 20.06
N ILE A 33 12.52 2.89 21.37
CA ILE A 33 11.41 2.71 22.30
C ILE A 33 10.40 3.87 22.25
N LEU A 34 10.82 5.07 21.83
CA LEU A 34 9.92 6.21 21.66
C LEU A 34 8.86 5.97 20.58
N MET A 35 9.08 5.02 19.67
CA MET A 35 8.07 4.61 18.68
C MET A 35 6.89 3.87 19.33
N ALA A 36 7.03 3.40 20.58
CA ALA A 36 5.92 2.87 21.38
C ALA A 36 5.02 3.96 21.97
N ASP A 37 5.44 5.23 21.92
CA ASP A 37 4.64 6.36 22.41
C ASP A 37 3.63 6.77 21.34
N ILE A 38 2.45 6.18 21.43
CA ILE A 38 1.36 6.38 20.47
C ILE A 38 0.16 7.04 21.16
N PRO A 39 -0.81 7.59 20.41
CA PRO A 39 -2.01 8.17 21.00
C PRO A 39 -2.75 7.14 21.84
N GLN A 40 -3.27 7.58 22.99
CA GLN A 40 -4.07 6.74 23.87
C GLN A 40 -5.24 6.10 23.11
N ASP A 41 -5.52 4.83 23.43
CA ASP A 41 -6.59 4.00 22.83
C ASP A 41 -6.46 3.79 21.31
N ALA A 42 -5.31 4.09 20.73
CA ALA A 42 -5.02 3.73 19.35
C ALA A 42 -4.85 2.22 19.21
N LEU A 43 -5.38 1.67 18.11
CA LEU A 43 -5.23 0.25 17.76
C LEU A 43 -3.91 0.06 17.01
N LEU A 44 -3.13 -0.95 17.37
CA LEU A 44 -1.88 -1.25 16.66
C LEU A 44 -2.16 -1.89 15.30
N ILE A 45 -1.42 -1.44 14.29
CA ILE A 45 -1.40 -2.04 12.97
C ILE A 45 -0.10 -2.85 12.86
N PRO A 46 -0.16 -4.18 12.71
CA PRO A 46 1.04 -5.02 12.72
C PRO A 46 1.90 -4.77 11.48
N ASN A 47 3.21 -4.78 11.67
CA ASN A 47 4.18 -4.65 10.59
C ASN A 47 5.00 -5.94 10.44
N LYS A 48 4.71 -6.71 9.40
CA LYS A 48 5.37 -8.01 9.15
C LYS A 48 6.84 -7.91 8.70
N ILE A 49 7.32 -6.71 8.33
CA ILE A 49 8.66 -6.52 7.79
C ILE A 49 9.71 -6.33 8.89
N ASN A 50 9.45 -5.45 9.85
CA ASN A 50 10.41 -5.11 10.89
C ASN A 50 9.82 -5.10 12.31
N LYS A 51 8.60 -5.64 12.49
CA LYS A 51 7.85 -5.70 13.75
C LYS A 51 7.45 -4.36 14.38
N ILE A 52 7.88 -3.22 13.84
CA ILE A 52 7.52 -1.90 14.38
C ILE A 52 6.10 -1.53 13.96
N PRO A 53 5.13 -1.52 14.89
CA PRO A 53 3.74 -1.36 14.53
C PRO A 53 3.43 0.07 14.09
N GLY A 54 2.45 0.20 13.20
CA GLY A 54 1.73 1.44 12.97
C GLY A 54 0.60 1.57 13.98
N PHE A 55 -0.26 2.58 13.80
CA PHE A 55 -1.44 2.73 14.66
C PHE A 55 -2.63 3.32 13.92
N LYS A 56 -3.83 3.04 14.44
CA LYS A 56 -5.12 3.48 13.93
C LYS A 56 -5.87 4.28 14.99
N ILE A 57 -6.41 5.43 14.61
CA ILE A 57 -7.36 6.22 15.41
C ILE A 57 -8.63 6.40 14.59
N LYS A 58 -9.75 5.82 15.04
CA LYS A 58 -11.01 5.80 14.27
C LYS A 58 -10.76 5.26 12.86
N ASN A 59 -10.87 6.11 11.83
CA ASN A 59 -10.66 5.78 10.41
C ASN A 59 -9.34 6.32 9.83
N HIS A 60 -8.42 6.79 10.69
CA HIS A 60 -7.11 7.30 10.29
C HIS A 60 -6.05 6.28 10.64
N HIS A 61 -5.20 5.95 9.68
CA HIS A 61 -4.18 4.91 9.76
C HIS A 61 -2.82 5.55 9.55
N PHE A 62 -1.90 5.32 10.48
CA PHE A 62 -0.56 5.91 10.51
C PHE A 62 0.46 4.82 10.32
N LEU A 63 1.17 4.87 9.19
CA LEU A 63 2.07 3.84 8.71
C LEU A 63 3.46 4.43 8.41
N PRO A 64 4.52 3.61 8.31
CA PRO A 64 5.84 4.07 7.86
C PRO A 64 5.79 4.70 6.46
N GLY A 65 6.70 5.62 6.18
CA GLY A 65 6.79 6.29 4.86
C GLY A 65 7.39 5.44 3.73
N PHE A 66 7.90 4.24 4.05
CA PHE A 66 8.50 3.33 3.07
C PHE A 66 7.43 2.44 2.45
N PRO A 67 7.19 2.49 1.13
CA PRO A 67 6.13 1.72 0.47
C PRO A 67 6.20 0.22 0.74
N GLU A 68 7.40 -0.37 0.75
CA GLU A 68 7.61 -1.81 0.96
C GLU A 68 7.13 -2.27 2.34
N MET A 69 7.16 -1.37 3.33
CA MET A 69 6.59 -1.62 4.66
C MET A 69 5.11 -1.23 4.74
N ALA A 70 4.72 -0.11 4.14
CA ALA A 70 3.37 0.41 4.24
C ALA A 70 2.35 -0.46 3.51
N TRP A 71 2.66 -0.96 2.31
CA TRP A 71 1.74 -1.77 1.49
C TRP A 71 1.16 -2.98 2.24
N PRO A 72 1.96 -3.88 2.85
CA PRO A 72 1.40 -5.01 3.57
C PRO A 72 0.60 -4.60 4.81
N MET A 73 0.90 -3.44 5.42
CA MET A 73 0.12 -2.92 6.53
C MET A 73 -1.23 -2.35 6.05
N VAL A 74 -1.26 -1.66 4.91
CA VAL A 74 -2.51 -1.20 4.26
C VAL A 74 -3.37 -2.40 3.88
N GLU A 75 -2.78 -3.43 3.28
CA GLU A 75 -3.48 -4.68 2.94
C GLU A 75 -4.13 -5.31 4.19
N TRP A 76 -3.40 -5.37 5.31
CA TRP A 76 -3.96 -5.83 6.58
C TRP A 76 -5.14 -4.98 7.04
N VAL A 77 -5.01 -3.64 6.99
CA VAL A 77 -6.08 -2.70 7.36
C VAL A 77 -7.32 -2.91 6.48
N LEU A 78 -7.14 -3.05 5.17
CA LEU A 78 -8.22 -3.27 4.21
C LEU A 78 -8.94 -4.59 4.48
N ASN A 79 -8.19 -5.67 4.65
CA ASN A 79 -8.73 -7.00 4.96
C ASN A 79 -9.43 -7.05 6.32
N ARG A 80 -8.95 -6.29 7.32
CA ARG A 80 -9.49 -6.32 8.69
C ARG A 80 -10.71 -5.41 8.89
N HIS A 81 -10.70 -4.23 8.27
CA HIS A 81 -11.69 -3.18 8.56
C HIS A 81 -12.59 -2.81 7.38
N TYR A 82 -12.18 -3.15 6.16
CA TYR A 82 -12.87 -2.75 4.94
C TYR A 82 -13.16 -3.94 4.03
N GLN A 83 -13.18 -5.16 4.59
CA GLN A 83 -13.42 -6.39 3.81
C GLN A 83 -14.71 -6.31 2.99
N GLY A 84 -15.77 -5.74 3.57
CA GLY A 84 -17.05 -5.56 2.87
C GLY A 84 -17.00 -4.53 1.74
N LEU A 85 -15.94 -3.74 1.61
CA LEU A 85 -15.69 -2.81 0.50
C LEU A 85 -14.69 -3.36 -0.52
N LEU A 86 -13.98 -4.43 -0.18
CA LEU A 86 -13.07 -5.09 -1.11
C LEU A 86 -13.85 -5.68 -2.27
N ASN A 87 -13.26 -5.62 -3.46
CA ASN A 87 -13.77 -6.23 -4.68
C ASN A 87 -15.22 -5.84 -5.04
N LYS A 88 -15.70 -4.66 -4.58
CA LYS A 88 -16.94 -4.05 -5.09
C LYS A 88 -16.81 -3.50 -6.51
N ASN A 89 -15.63 -3.57 -7.10
CA ASN A 89 -15.39 -3.18 -8.47
C ASN A 89 -15.68 -4.39 -9.37
N ASP A 90 -16.66 -4.25 -10.25
CA ASP A 90 -17.07 -5.30 -11.19
C ASP A 90 -16.15 -5.39 -12.42
N PHE A 91 -14.88 -5.00 -12.29
CA PHE A 91 -13.93 -5.05 -13.39
C PHE A 91 -12.67 -5.82 -13.00
N ALA A 92 -12.14 -6.58 -13.96
CA ALA A 92 -10.80 -7.12 -13.92
C ALA A 92 -9.87 -6.23 -14.77
N GLU A 93 -8.59 -6.24 -14.43
CA GLU A 93 -7.55 -5.58 -15.21
C GLU A 93 -6.41 -6.56 -15.43
N ALA A 94 -5.88 -6.58 -16.66
CA ALA A 94 -4.70 -7.36 -17.01
C ALA A 94 -3.84 -6.56 -17.98
N SER A 95 -2.52 -6.64 -17.80
CA SER A 95 -1.55 -5.96 -18.66
C SER A 95 -0.38 -6.87 -18.99
N ILE A 96 0.29 -6.56 -20.10
CA ILE A 96 1.54 -7.17 -20.53
C ILE A 96 2.60 -6.08 -20.77
N TRP A 97 3.85 -6.41 -20.49
CA TRP A 97 5.00 -5.54 -20.75
C TRP A 97 5.66 -5.94 -22.06
N ILE A 98 5.79 -4.99 -22.99
CA ILE A 98 6.37 -5.20 -24.32
C ILE A 98 7.61 -4.30 -24.44
N ASN A 99 8.79 -4.92 -24.47
CA ASN A 99 10.06 -4.20 -24.60
C ASN A 99 10.37 -3.86 -26.07
N ASP A 100 11.04 -2.74 -26.27
CA ASP A 100 11.60 -2.29 -27.55
C ASP A 100 10.58 -2.17 -28.71
N VAL A 101 9.33 -1.84 -28.37
CA VAL A 101 8.26 -1.59 -29.33
C VAL A 101 7.79 -0.15 -29.23
N SER A 102 7.56 0.49 -30.38
CA SER A 102 6.86 1.78 -30.44
C SER A 102 5.36 1.58 -30.48
N GLU A 103 4.63 2.45 -29.81
CA GLU A 103 3.17 2.39 -29.76
C GLU A 103 2.53 2.41 -31.15
N SER A 104 3.14 3.14 -32.09
CA SER A 104 2.73 3.17 -33.50
C SER A 104 2.62 1.78 -34.14
N LYS A 105 3.47 0.82 -33.76
CA LYS A 105 3.42 -0.56 -34.28
C LYS A 105 2.29 -1.39 -33.66
N LEU A 106 1.69 -0.92 -32.57
CA LEU A 106 0.61 -1.61 -31.87
C LEU A 106 -0.77 -1.05 -32.24
N ILE A 107 -0.85 0.07 -32.98
CA ILE A 107 -2.12 0.76 -33.28
C ILE A 107 -3.15 -0.17 -33.92
N ASP A 108 -2.76 -0.97 -34.90
CA ASP A 108 -3.69 -1.87 -35.59
C ASP A 108 -4.24 -2.93 -34.63
N LEU A 109 -3.38 -3.54 -33.81
CA LEU A 109 -3.79 -4.49 -32.76
C LEU A 109 -4.72 -3.83 -31.73
N MET A 110 -4.40 -2.62 -31.28
CA MET A 110 -5.23 -1.89 -30.33
C MET A 110 -6.63 -1.62 -30.89
N ASN A 111 -6.70 -1.21 -32.17
CA ASN A 111 -7.96 -0.98 -32.87
C ASN A 111 -8.77 -2.28 -33.03
N GLU A 112 -8.13 -3.40 -33.34
CA GLU A 112 -8.78 -4.71 -33.40
C GLU A 112 -9.37 -5.12 -32.04
N ILE A 113 -8.63 -4.93 -30.94
CA ILE A 113 -9.10 -5.24 -29.58
C ILE A 113 -10.33 -4.39 -29.23
N VAL A 114 -10.25 -3.07 -29.44
CA VAL A 114 -11.37 -2.15 -29.15
C VAL A 114 -12.61 -2.50 -29.98
N LYS A 115 -12.43 -2.85 -31.26
CA LYS A 115 -13.52 -3.27 -32.15
C LYS A 115 -14.13 -4.59 -31.72
N LYS A 116 -13.31 -5.58 -31.34
CA LYS A 116 -13.74 -6.93 -30.97
C LYS A 116 -14.39 -6.97 -29.58
N TYR A 117 -13.93 -6.13 -28.66
CA TYR A 117 -14.39 -6.11 -27.27
C TYR A 117 -14.83 -4.70 -26.82
N PRO A 118 -15.96 -4.19 -27.31
CA PRO A 118 -16.39 -2.80 -27.08
C PRO A 118 -16.73 -2.45 -25.62
N LYS A 119 -16.91 -3.45 -24.76
CA LYS A 119 -17.14 -3.27 -23.31
C LYS A 119 -15.85 -3.14 -22.49
N ILE A 120 -14.71 -3.49 -23.09
CA ILE A 120 -13.40 -3.49 -22.44
C ILE A 120 -12.68 -2.19 -22.80
N LYS A 121 -12.09 -1.53 -21.80
CA LYS A 121 -11.25 -0.34 -21.97
C LYS A 121 -9.81 -0.77 -22.16
N LEU A 122 -9.22 -0.39 -23.28
CA LEU A 122 -7.79 -0.59 -23.57
C LEU A 122 -6.99 0.62 -23.05
N PHE A 123 -5.79 0.37 -22.53
CA PHE A 123 -4.81 1.39 -22.18
C PHE A 123 -3.40 1.00 -22.62
N SER A 124 -2.57 2.01 -22.86
CA SER A 124 -1.17 1.89 -23.28
C SER A 124 -0.35 2.90 -22.47
N LEU A 125 0.58 2.41 -21.66
CA LEU A 125 1.43 3.24 -20.79
C LEU A 125 2.90 3.08 -21.19
N PRO A 126 3.46 4.03 -21.97
CA PRO A 126 4.85 3.97 -22.37
C PRO A 126 5.80 4.40 -21.24
N LYS A 127 6.93 3.70 -21.12
CA LYS A 127 8.08 4.03 -20.27
C LYS A 127 9.32 4.14 -21.14
N LEU A 128 10.12 5.18 -20.90
CA LEU A 128 11.34 5.45 -21.69
C LEU A 128 12.61 4.82 -21.09
N ASN A 129 12.66 4.70 -19.76
CA ASN A 129 13.84 4.24 -19.01
C ASN A 129 13.48 3.08 -18.08
N PRO A 130 14.42 2.16 -17.80
CA PRO A 130 15.77 2.05 -18.38
C PRO A 130 15.78 1.48 -19.81
N ILE A 131 14.71 0.80 -20.20
CA ILE A 131 14.47 0.30 -21.56
C ILE A 131 13.14 0.87 -22.00
N LYS A 132 13.01 1.19 -23.29
CA LYS A 132 11.72 1.57 -23.86
C LYS A 132 10.76 0.39 -23.76
N THR A 133 9.72 0.55 -22.94
CA THR A 133 8.73 -0.51 -22.69
C THR A 133 7.34 0.08 -22.75
N ILE A 134 6.39 -0.67 -23.29
CA ILE A 134 4.96 -0.32 -23.24
C ILE A 134 4.28 -1.32 -22.33
N GLU A 135 3.55 -0.83 -21.33
CA GLU A 135 2.54 -1.62 -20.65
C GLU A 135 1.23 -1.49 -21.43
N LEU A 136 0.84 -2.55 -22.13
CA LEU A 136 -0.42 -2.62 -22.84
C LEU A 136 -1.39 -3.44 -21.98
N GLY A 137 -2.54 -2.88 -21.66
CA GLY A 137 -3.51 -3.54 -20.81
C GLY A 137 -4.96 -3.27 -21.16
N VAL A 138 -5.82 -4.05 -20.53
CA VAL A 138 -7.26 -4.03 -20.73
C VAL A 138 -7.97 -4.08 -19.40
N LYS A 139 -9.13 -3.41 -19.33
CA LYS A 139 -9.93 -3.27 -18.13
C LYS A 139 -11.42 -3.41 -18.45
N GLY A 140 -12.13 -4.30 -17.77
CA GLY A 140 -13.58 -4.48 -17.97
C GLY A 140 -14.17 -5.63 -17.21
#